data_AF-A0A8D6SYR8-F1
#
_entry.id   AF-A0A8D6SYR8-F1
#
_cell.length_a   1.000
_cell.length_b   1.000
_cell.length_c   1.000
_cell.angle_alpha   90.00
_cell.angle_beta   90.00
_cell.angle_gamma   90.00
#
_symmetry.space_group_name_H-M   'P 1'
#
loop_
_entity.id
_entity.type
_entity.pdbx_description
1 polymer ?
#
loop_
_entity_poly.entity_id
_entity_poly.type
_entity_poly.pdbx_seq_one_letter_code
_entity_poly.pdbx_strand_id
1 'polypeptide(L)' 'MEDMWGKIGETAGRVYHLLEEGEKSLSNIERSLRKEGYNTNIVKMAIGWLAREDKIFVLKDGNKWIIKLK' A
#
# COMPACT_ATOMS: atom_id res chain seq x y z
N MET A 1 15.08 16.64 10.78
CA MET A 1 13.67 16.40 10.41
C MET A 1 13.69 15.26 9.42
N GLU A 2 13.05 14.13 9.72
CA GLU A 2 13.05 12.98 8.80
C GLU A 2 12.16 13.31 7.60
N ASP A 3 12.65 13.10 6.37
CA ASP A 3 11.84 13.33 5.18
C ASP A 3 10.83 12.18 5.02
N MET A 4 9.60 12.45 5.43
CA MET A 4 8.50 11.49 5.33
C MET A 4 8.09 11.24 3.88
N TRP A 5 8.37 12.17 2.96
CA TRP A 5 8.05 12.01 1.54
C TRP A 5 8.82 10.83 0.93
N GLY A 6 10.15 10.80 1.12
CA GLY A 6 11.00 9.69 0.67
C GLY A 6 10.56 8.33 1.25
N LYS A 7 10.23 8.30 2.55
CA LYS A 7 9.80 7.07 3.25
C LYS A 7 8.45 6.54 2.75
N ILE A 8 7.51 7.43 2.46
CA ILE A 8 6.21 7.08 1.84
C ILE A 8 6.44 6.54 0.43
N GLY A 9 7.30 7.19 -0.37
CA GLY A 9 7.63 6.75 -1.73
C GLY A 9 8.30 5.37 -1.77
N GLU A 10 9.27 5.12 -0.90
CA GLU A 10 9.91 3.81 -0.76
C GLU A 10 8.91 2.73 -0.35
N THR A 11 8.06 3.03 0.65
CA THR A 11 7.00 2.12 1.08
C THR A 11 5.99 1.88 -0.04
N ALA A 12 5.69 2.88 -0.87
CA ALA A 12 4.82 2.74 -2.04
C ALA A 12 5.41 1.80 -3.08
N GLY A 13 6.72 1.86 -3.34
CA GLY A 13 7.42 0.88 -4.16
C GLY A 13 7.29 -0.54 -3.61
N ARG A 14 7.46 -0.71 -2.29
CA ARG A 14 7.28 -2.02 -1.65
C ARG A 14 5.84 -2.54 -1.75
N VAL A 15 4.84 -1.67 -1.53
CA VAL A 15 3.42 -2.02 -1.72
C VAL A 15 3.14 -2.43 -3.16
N TYR A 16 3.70 -1.71 -4.14
CA TYR A 16 3.54 -2.02 -5.55
C TYR A 16 4.06 -3.42 -5.87
N HIS A 17 5.29 -3.75 -5.47
CA HIS A 17 5.87 -5.09 -5.65
C HIS A 17 5.05 -6.19 -4.96
N LEU A 18 4.49 -5.91 -3.78
CA LEU A 18 3.62 -6.86 -3.10
C LEU A 18 2.33 -7.15 -3.91
N LEU A 19 1.84 -6.18 -4.67
CA LEU A 19 0.65 -6.32 -5.52
C LEU A 19 0.94 -6.96 -6.89
N GLU A 20 2.21 -7.11 -7.28
CA GLU A 20 2.59 -7.87 -8.49
C GLU A 20 2.24 -9.36 -8.36
N GLU A 21 2.17 -9.88 -7.13
CA GLU A 21 1.69 -11.24 -6.84
C GLU A 21 0.18 -11.41 -7.03
N GLY A 22 -0.56 -10.33 -7.27
CA GLY A 22 -2.01 -10.31 -7.42
C GLY A 22 -2.71 -9.38 -6.42
N GLU A 23 -4.04 -9.33 -6.54
CA GLU A 23 -4.85 -8.49 -5.67
C GLU A 23 -4.79 -8.93 -4.20
N LYS A 24 -4.74 -7.97 -3.29
CA LYS A 24 -4.70 -8.22 -1.85
C LYS A 24 -5.64 -7.27 -1.12
N SER A 25 -6.16 -7.72 0.01
CA SER A 25 -6.91 -6.82 0.89
C SER A 25 -5.98 -5.82 1.59
N LEU A 26 -6.49 -4.62 1.90
CA LEU A 26 -5.76 -3.62 2.69
C LEU A 26 -5.19 -4.22 3.98
N SER A 27 -5.98 -5.02 4.70
CA SER A 27 -5.55 -5.68 5.93
C SER A 27 -4.45 -6.71 5.70
N ASN A 28 -4.40 -7.38 4.54
CA ASN A 28 -3.30 -8.28 4.20
C ASN A 28 -2.03 -7.50 3.91
N ILE A 29 -2.11 -6.40 3.16
CA ILE A 29 -0.97 -5.54 2.83
C ILE A 29 -0.36 -4.96 4.12
N GLU A 30 -1.20 -4.41 5.00
CA GLU A 30 -0.77 -3.91 6.31
C GLU A 30 -0.09 -4.99 7.16
N ARG A 31 -0.66 -6.21 7.18
CA ARG A 31 -0.11 -7.32 7.96
C ARG A 31 1.24 -7.79 7.42
N SER A 32 1.38 -7.92 6.09
CA SER A 32 2.64 -8.32 5.45
C SER A 32 3.74 -7.30 5.73
N LEU A 33 3.45 -6.02 5.49
CA LEU A 33 4.43 -4.95 5.68
C LEU A 33 4.75 -4.71 7.16
N ARG A 34 3.79 -4.88 8.07
CA ARG A 34 4.06 -4.84 9.51
C ARG A 34 5.02 -5.95 9.95
N LYS A 35 4.95 -7.15 9.36
CA LYS A 35 5.91 -8.23 9.64
C LYS A 35 7.32 -7.89 9.15
N GLU A 36 7.43 -7.09 8.10
CA GLU A 36 8.70 -6.56 7.57
C GLU A 36 9.20 -5.32 8.35
N GLY A 37 8.47 -4.85 9.36
CA GLY A 37 8.86 -3.72 10.22
C GLY A 37 8.30 -2.35 9.79
N TYR A 38 7.46 -2.30 8.75
CA TYR A 38 6.86 -1.04 8.30
C TYR A 38 5.74 -0.57 9.23
N ASN A 39 5.62 0.75 9.35
CA ASN A 39 4.53 1.38 10.09
C ASN A 39 3.24 1.39 9.26
N THR A 40 2.13 0.90 9.83
CA THR A 40 0.84 0.80 9.15
C THR A 40 0.27 2.14 8.65
N ASN A 41 0.55 3.25 9.34
CA ASN A 41 0.14 4.57 8.85
C ASN A 41 0.91 4.97 7.58
N ILE A 42 2.20 4.64 7.51
CA ILE A 42 3.01 4.88 6.31
C ILE A 42 2.54 4.01 5.15
N VAL A 43 2.18 2.75 5.42
CA VAL A 43 1.58 1.86 4.41
C VAL A 43 0.29 2.44 3.83
N LYS A 44 -0.60 2.98 4.67
CA LYS A 44 -1.82 3.65 4.20
C LYS A 44 -1.52 4.89 3.34
N MET A 45 -0.54 5.69 3.75
CA MET A 45 -0.09 6.86 2.96
C MET A 45 0.52 6.44 1.62
N ALA A 46 1.30 5.36 1.60
CA ALA A 46 1.89 4.77 0.41
C ALA A 46 0.83 4.25 -0.58
N ILE A 47 -0.23 3.61 -0.08
CA ILE A 47 -1.37 3.20 -0.91
C ILE A 47 -2.06 4.43 -1.51
N GLY A 48 -2.31 5.47 -0.70
CA GLY A 48 -2.86 6.73 -1.19
C GLY A 48 -1.97 7.39 -2.25
N TRP A 49 -0.66 7.27 -2.12
CA TRP A 49 0.30 7.74 -3.12
C TRP A 49 0.17 7.01 -4.46
N LEU A 50 0.12 5.68 -4.43
CA LEU A 50 -0.09 4.88 -5.64
C LEU A 50 -1.42 5.19 -6.31
N ALA A 51 -2.48 5.43 -5.51
CA ALA A 51 -3.77 5.85 -6.03
C ALA A 51 -3.72 7.24 -6.70
N ARG A 52 -2.97 8.19 -6.13
CA ARG A 52 -2.72 9.51 -6.72
C ARG A 52 -2.02 9.40 -8.07
N GLU A 53 -1.13 8.42 -8.24
CA GLU A 53 -0.39 8.16 -9.48
C GLU A 53 -1.13 7.26 -10.48
N ASP A 54 -2.39 6.91 -10.20
CA ASP A 54 -3.21 6.04 -11.05
C ASP A 54 -2.60 4.64 -11.30
N LYS A 55 -1.79 4.14 -10.35
CA LYS A 55 -1.11 2.83 -10.45
C LYS A 55 -1.90 1.65 -9.91
N ILE A 56 -2.95 1.92 -9.13
CA ILE A 56 -3.74 0.90 -8.45
C ILE A 56 -5.23 1.18 -8.55
N PHE A 57 -6.02 0.12 -8.52
CA PHE A 57 -7.44 0.19 -8.21
C PHE A 57 -7.67 -0.05 -6.71
N VAL A 58 -8.52 0.79 -6.11
CA VAL A 58 -8.99 0.61 -4.74
C VAL A 58 -10.48 0.33 -4.78
N LEU A 59 -10.83 -0.93 -4.55
CA LEU A 59 -12.20 -1.44 -4.62
C LEU A 59 -12.72 -1.69 -3.21
N LYS A 60 -14.01 -1.43 -2.99
CA LYS A 60 -14.70 -1.76 -1.75
C LYS A 60 -15.61 -2.96 -1.98
N ASP A 61 -15.31 -4.06 -1.32
CA ASP A 61 -16.08 -5.30 -1.33
C ASP A 61 -16.69 -5.54 0.06
N GLY A 62 -17.93 -5.10 0.25
CA GLY A 62 -18.60 -5.05 1.54
C GLY A 62 -17.82 -4.21 2.57
N ASN A 63 -17.30 -4.87 3.60
CA ASN A 63 -16.48 -4.24 4.64
C ASN A 63 -14.97 -4.32 4.38
N LYS A 64 -14.54 -4.91 3.25
CA LYS A 64 -13.14 -5.06 2.89
C LYS A 64 -12.75 -4.07 1.80
N TRP A 65 -11.50 -3.65 1.85
CA TRP A 65 -10.86 -2.90 0.77
C TRP A 65 -9.94 -3.85 0.02
N ILE A 66 -10.16 -4.00 -1.28
CA ILE A 66 -9.33 -4.79 -2.19
C ILE A 66 -8.49 -3.82 -3.01
N ILE A 67 -7.19 -4.10 -3.08
CA ILE A 67 -6.23 -3.30 -3.80
C ILE A 67 -5.57 -4.20 -4.84
N LYS A 68 -5.48 -3.70 -6.07
CA LYS A 68 -4.82 -4.39 -7.18
C LYS A 68 -4.09 -3.39 -8.06
N LEU A 69 -3.03 -3.83 -8.73
CA LEU A 69 -2.38 -3.03 -9.76
C LEU A 69 -3.37 -2.75 -10.90
N LYS A 70 -3.18 -1.61 -11.55
CA LYS A 70 -3.94 -1.22 -12.73
C LYS A 70 -3.48 -1.97 -13.97
#